data_AF-A0A959L7M6-F1
#
_entry.id   AF-A0A959L7M6-F1
#
_cell.length_a   1.000
_cell.length_b   1.000
_cell.length_c   1.000
_cell.angle_alpha   90.00
_cell.angle_beta   90.00
_cell.angle_gamma   90.00
#
_symmetry.space_group_name_H-M   'P 1'
#
loop_
_entity.id
_entity.type
_entity.pdbx_description
1 polymer ?
#
loop_
_entity_poly.entity_id
_entity_poly.type
_entity_poly.pdbx_seq_one_letter_code
_entity_poly.pdbx_strand_id
1 'polypeptide(L)'
;MDCPSGTSLFKTDKGESIVEICNTQPVLLVFLRHFGCLFCKEALLDIAERREKYSEAGIRIIFVHMSDPELAEKYFNDYGLSGIDHVSDVAKELYNDFGLTRGKVSQLWGLQNLIRGAQLVSNPKIPFTLKTIGDGYQMPGVFVLYKSQILESFVHQMVSDRPEYDAMVSKFLK
;
A
#
# COMPACT_ATOMS: atom_id res chain seq x y z
N MET A 1 16.68 -9.08 -0.45
CA MET A 1 17.38 -7.81 -0.15
C MET A 1 17.13 -7.51 1.32
N ASP A 2 18.11 -7.06 2.10
CA ASP A 2 17.83 -6.71 3.50
C ASP A 2 16.88 -5.51 3.59
N CYS A 3 16.05 -5.45 4.63
CA CYS A 3 15.20 -4.30 4.87
C CYS A 3 16.05 -3.04 5.07
N PRO A 4 15.64 -1.87 4.54
CA PRO A 4 16.32 -0.61 4.78
C PRO A 4 16.45 -0.34 6.29
N SER A 5 17.60 0.18 6.72
CA SER A 5 17.92 0.38 8.14
C SER A 5 16.90 1.25 8.87
N GLY A 6 16.35 2.26 8.19
CA GLY A 6 15.34 3.17 8.73
C GLY A 6 13.98 2.52 8.99
N THR A 7 13.68 1.35 8.41
CA THR A 7 12.45 0.58 8.70
C THR A 7 12.27 0.31 10.20
N SER A 8 13.38 0.18 10.95
CA SER A 8 13.38 -0.06 12.40
C SER A 8 12.82 1.09 13.23
N LEU A 9 12.77 2.30 12.67
CA LEU A 9 12.27 3.51 13.33
C LEU A 9 10.74 3.61 13.25
N PHE A 10 10.11 2.85 12.36
CA PHE A 10 8.68 2.93 12.10
C PHE A 10 7.90 1.92 12.93
N LYS A 11 6.78 2.40 13.47
CA LYS A 11 5.83 1.63 14.25
C LYS A 11 4.44 1.76 13.65
N THR A 12 3.64 0.72 13.81
CA THR A 12 2.21 0.78 13.49
C THR A 12 1.49 1.77 14.39
N ASP A 13 0.26 2.09 14.03
CA ASP A 13 -0.72 2.83 14.84
C ASP A 13 -0.90 2.25 16.26
N LYS A 14 -0.60 0.96 16.43
CA LYS A 14 -0.66 0.21 17.70
C LYS A 14 0.68 0.20 18.46
N GLY A 15 1.72 0.83 17.93
CA GLY A 15 3.04 0.95 18.56
C GLY A 15 3.98 -0.24 18.35
N GLU A 16 3.63 -1.20 17.49
CA GLU A 16 4.46 -2.37 17.17
C GLU A 16 5.47 -2.03 16.07
N SER A 17 6.73 -2.45 16.21
CA SER A 17 7.78 -2.20 15.21
C SER A 17 7.60 -3.07 13.97
N ILE A 18 7.70 -2.48 12.78
CA ILE A 18 7.60 -3.22 11.50
C ILE A 18 8.67 -4.31 11.43
N VAL A 19 9.90 -4.00 11.88
CA VAL A 19 11.03 -4.94 11.84
C VAL A 19 10.82 -6.10 12.82
N GLU A 20 10.31 -5.84 14.01
CA GLU A 20 10.00 -6.88 14.99
C GLU A 20 8.92 -7.82 14.47
N ILE A 21 7.85 -7.28 13.86
CA ILE A 21 6.78 -8.08 13.24
C ILE A 21 7.36 -8.93 12.10
N CYS A 22 8.13 -8.32 11.19
CA CYS A 22 8.62 -9.06 10.01
C CYS A 22 9.63 -10.16 10.37
N ASN A 23 10.25 -10.09 11.54
CA ASN A 23 11.12 -11.14 12.05
C ASN A 23 10.37 -12.36 12.58
N THR A 24 9.14 -12.19 13.03
CA THR A 24 8.31 -13.28 13.58
C THR A 24 7.37 -13.87 12.53
N GLN A 25 6.87 -13.06 11.60
CA GLN A 25 5.88 -13.49 10.61
C GLN A 25 5.97 -12.67 9.31
N PRO A 26 5.47 -13.18 8.16
CA PRO A 26 5.49 -12.45 6.91
C PRO A 26 4.62 -11.19 6.98
N VAL A 27 5.12 -10.09 6.40
CA VAL A 27 4.43 -8.80 6.33
C VAL A 27 4.21 -8.42 4.87
N LEU A 28 2.95 -8.13 4.51
CA LEU A 28 2.59 -7.45 3.27
C LEU A 28 2.52 -5.94 3.55
N LEU A 29 3.58 -5.22 3.21
CA LEU A 29 3.71 -3.77 3.42
C LEU A 29 3.22 -3.02 2.17
N VAL A 30 2.17 -2.22 2.31
CA VAL A 30 1.44 -1.61 1.20
C VAL A 30 1.49 -0.09 1.29
N PHE A 31 2.26 0.54 0.42
CA PHE A 31 2.43 1.99 0.35
C PHE A 31 1.34 2.64 -0.51
N LEU A 32 0.58 3.54 0.11
CA LEU A 32 -0.51 4.28 -0.52
C LEU A 32 -0.04 5.64 -1.03
N ARG A 33 -0.46 6.02 -2.23
CA ARG A 33 -0.09 7.31 -2.82
C ARG A 33 -0.78 8.50 -2.16
N HIS A 34 -2.10 8.45 -2.03
CA HIS A 34 -2.89 9.45 -1.32
C HIS A 34 -4.33 8.97 -1.19
N PHE A 35 -5.07 9.51 -0.22
CA PHE A 35 -6.49 9.23 -0.10
C PHE A 35 -7.26 9.89 -1.25
N GLY A 36 -8.21 9.16 -1.83
CA GLY A 36 -8.91 9.57 -3.06
C GLY A 36 -8.26 9.14 -4.37
N CYS A 37 -7.06 8.56 -4.37
CA CYS A 37 -6.48 7.95 -5.58
C CYS A 37 -7.26 6.69 -5.97
N LEU A 38 -7.78 6.61 -7.20
CA LEU A 38 -8.55 5.44 -7.67
C LEU A 38 -7.80 4.11 -7.52
N PHE A 39 -6.50 4.09 -7.83
CA PHE A 39 -5.66 2.88 -7.69
C PHE A 39 -5.44 2.48 -6.24
N CYS A 40 -5.33 3.44 -5.33
CA CYS A 40 -5.26 3.14 -3.90
C CYS A 40 -6.60 2.58 -3.40
N LYS A 41 -7.74 3.10 -3.89
CA LYS A 41 -9.07 2.52 -3.58
C LYS A 41 -9.18 1.08 -4.07
N GLU A 42 -8.71 0.81 -5.28
CA GLU A 42 -8.67 -0.54 -5.86
C GLU A 42 -7.81 -1.49 -5.00
N ALA A 43 -6.59 -1.06 -4.64
CA ALA A 43 -5.71 -1.83 -3.75
C ALA A 43 -6.36 -2.12 -2.39
N LEU A 44 -7.07 -1.16 -1.79
CA LEU A 44 -7.78 -1.35 -0.53
C LEU A 44 -8.88 -2.39 -0.64
N LEU A 45 -9.68 -2.34 -1.71
CA LEU A 45 -10.73 -3.33 -1.96
C LEU A 45 -10.14 -4.73 -2.19
N ASP A 46 -9.07 -4.83 -2.98
CA ASP A 46 -8.40 -6.11 -3.22
C ASP A 46 -7.88 -6.75 -1.94
N ILE A 47 -7.26 -5.94 -1.09
CA ILE A 47 -6.69 -6.40 0.17
C ILE A 47 -7.80 -6.72 1.17
N ALA A 48 -8.88 -5.94 1.19
CA ALA A 48 -10.04 -6.23 2.03
C ALA A 48 -10.65 -7.61 1.72
N GLU A 49 -10.80 -7.94 0.43
CA GLU A 49 -11.30 -9.25 -0.01
C GLU A 49 -10.36 -10.41 0.35
N ARG A 50 -9.07 -10.14 0.59
CA ARG A 50 -8.03 -11.15 0.91
C ARG A 50 -7.61 -11.15 2.37
N ARG A 51 -8.14 -10.23 3.19
CA ARG A 51 -7.72 -10.00 4.58
C ARG A 51 -7.77 -11.28 5.42
N GLU A 52 -8.89 -12.00 5.36
CA GLU A 52 -9.08 -13.23 6.14
C GLU A 52 -8.11 -14.32 5.69
N LYS A 53 -8.04 -14.60 4.38
CA LYS A 53 -7.10 -15.55 3.78
C LYS A 53 -5.66 -15.29 4.22
N TYR A 54 -5.23 -14.03 4.20
CA TYR A 54 -3.86 -13.66 4.58
C TYR A 54 -3.63 -13.78 6.08
N SER A 55 -4.60 -13.39 6.89
CA SER A 55 -4.56 -13.57 8.34
C SER A 55 -4.46 -15.05 8.73
N GLU A 56 -5.22 -15.93 8.10
CA GLU A 56 -5.17 -17.39 8.34
C GLU A 56 -3.83 -18.01 7.94
N ALA A 57 -3.18 -17.44 6.93
CA ALA A 57 -1.82 -17.80 6.50
C ALA A 57 -0.71 -17.19 7.40
N GLY A 58 -1.08 -16.41 8.43
CA GLY A 58 -0.13 -15.72 9.31
C GLY A 58 0.57 -14.52 8.66
N ILE A 59 0.03 -14.01 7.54
CA ILE A 59 0.53 -12.83 6.85
C ILE A 59 -0.10 -11.60 7.49
N ARG A 60 0.75 -10.69 7.97
CA ARG A 60 0.32 -9.41 8.52
C ARG A 60 0.31 -8.34 7.44
N ILE A 61 -0.82 -7.67 7.29
CA ILE A 61 -0.99 -6.60 6.31
C ILE A 61 -0.78 -5.27 7.02
N ILE A 62 0.14 -4.45 6.51
CA ILE A 62 0.44 -3.12 7.06
C ILE A 62 0.36 -2.10 5.94
N PHE A 63 -0.50 -1.09 6.09
CA PHE A 63 -0.56 0.03 5.15
C PHE A 63 0.39 1.16 5.56
N VAL A 64 1.06 1.78 4.61
CA VAL A 64 1.84 3.01 4.82
C VAL A 64 1.13 4.15 4.10
N HIS A 65 0.94 5.29 4.75
CA HIS A 65 0.29 6.47 4.18
C HIS A 65 0.92 7.76 4.71
N MET A 66 0.60 8.90 4.10
CA MET A 66 1.10 10.23 4.52
C MET A 66 0.05 11.08 5.24
N SER A 67 -1.07 10.46 5.65
CA SER A 67 -2.15 11.14 6.39
C SER A 67 -2.03 10.93 7.89
N ASP A 68 -2.70 11.80 8.64
CA ASP A 68 -2.89 11.65 10.08
C ASP A 68 -3.53 10.29 10.43
N PRO A 69 -3.10 9.60 11.51
CA PRO A 69 -3.64 8.30 11.90
C PRO A 69 -5.16 8.27 12.12
N GLU A 70 -5.76 9.31 12.71
CA GLU A 70 -7.21 9.34 12.96
C GLU A 70 -8.00 9.46 11.64
N LEU A 71 -7.47 10.25 10.69
CA LEU A 71 -8.05 10.35 9.36
C LEU A 71 -7.91 9.04 8.59
N ALA A 72 -6.76 8.39 8.70
CA ALA A 72 -6.48 7.11 8.07
C ALA A 72 -7.41 6.02 8.58
N GLU A 73 -7.62 5.92 9.89
CA GLU A 73 -8.53 4.94 10.48
C GLU A 73 -9.96 5.10 9.95
N LYS A 74 -10.47 6.34 9.91
CA LYS A 74 -11.78 6.63 9.29
C LYS A 74 -11.81 6.19 7.83
N TYR A 75 -10.75 6.45 7.08
CA TYR A 75 -10.65 6.06 5.69
C TYR A 75 -10.64 4.53 5.53
N PHE A 76 -9.85 3.79 6.31
CA PHE A 76 -9.82 2.31 6.25
C PHE A 76 -11.15 1.68 6.63
N ASN A 77 -11.87 2.26 7.60
CA ASN A 77 -13.22 1.84 7.97
C ASN A 77 -14.18 1.87 6.78
N ASP A 78 -14.12 2.91 5.94
CA ASP A 78 -14.97 3.04 4.74
C ASP A 78 -14.75 1.91 3.71
N TYR A 79 -13.62 1.19 3.77
CA TYR A 79 -13.29 0.05 2.89
C TYR A 79 -13.35 -1.31 3.59
N GLY A 80 -13.95 -1.40 4.80
CA GLY A 80 -14.03 -2.66 5.54
C GLY A 80 -12.70 -3.14 6.14
N LEU A 81 -11.70 -2.25 6.20
CA LEU A 81 -10.37 -2.51 6.75
C LEU A 81 -10.25 -1.98 8.18
N SER A 82 -11.34 -2.00 8.94
CA SER A 82 -11.35 -1.52 10.34
C SER A 82 -10.30 -2.24 11.19
N GLY A 83 -9.53 -1.45 11.95
CA GLY A 83 -8.46 -1.95 12.82
C GLY A 83 -7.28 -2.62 12.09
N ILE A 84 -7.16 -2.42 10.77
CA ILE A 84 -5.97 -2.86 10.02
C ILE A 84 -4.74 -2.10 10.53
N ASP A 85 -3.57 -2.74 10.55
CA ASP A 85 -2.35 -2.03 10.95
C ASP A 85 -1.96 -1.01 9.88
N HIS A 86 -1.57 0.19 10.31
CA HIS A 86 -1.06 1.22 9.42
C HIS A 86 0.03 2.06 10.04
N VAL A 87 0.77 2.77 9.18
CA VAL A 87 1.91 3.61 9.54
C VAL A 87 1.73 4.95 8.84
N SER A 88 1.72 6.02 9.64
CA SER A 88 1.76 7.39 9.13
C SER A 88 3.21 7.82 8.91
N ASP A 89 3.60 7.95 7.65
CA ASP A 89 4.89 8.47 7.21
C ASP A 89 4.70 9.80 6.45
N VAL A 90 4.34 10.85 7.19
CA VAL A 90 4.14 12.21 6.64
C VAL A 90 5.43 12.78 6.04
N ALA A 91 6.58 12.45 6.64
CA ALA A 91 7.90 12.90 6.20
C ALA A 91 8.41 12.16 4.94
N LYS A 92 7.77 11.04 4.58
CA LYS A 92 8.12 10.17 3.45
C LYS A 92 9.49 9.50 3.59
N GLU A 93 9.96 9.34 4.81
CA GLU A 93 11.27 8.73 5.10
C GLU A 93 11.23 7.22 4.79
N LEU A 94 10.17 6.52 5.20
CA LEU A 94 9.97 5.11 4.87
C LEU A 94 9.73 4.92 3.36
N TYR A 95 8.99 5.83 2.71
CA TYR A 95 8.87 5.80 1.25
C TYR A 95 10.24 5.91 0.56
N ASN A 96 11.09 6.83 1.00
CA ASN A 96 12.43 7.01 0.43
C ASN A 96 13.32 5.79 0.66
N ASP A 97 13.27 5.20 1.86
CA ASP A 97 14.01 3.99 2.23
C ASP A 97 13.65 2.81 1.32
N PHE A 98 12.39 2.70 0.92
CA PHE A 98 11.89 1.67 0.00
C PHE A 98 12.05 2.05 -1.49
N GLY A 99 12.76 3.13 -1.79
CA GLY A 99 13.00 3.60 -3.15
C GLY A 99 11.76 4.17 -3.85
N LEU A 100 10.66 4.37 -3.12
CA LEU A 100 9.44 5.00 -3.60
C LEU A 100 9.59 6.51 -3.57
N THR A 101 10.57 7.05 -4.29
CA THR A 101 10.77 8.50 -4.39
C THR A 101 9.81 9.12 -5.42
N ARG A 102 9.63 10.45 -5.38
CA ARG A 102 8.86 11.18 -6.40
C ARG A 102 9.47 10.90 -7.79
N GLY A 103 8.67 10.32 -8.69
CA GLY A 103 9.11 10.08 -10.07
C GLY A 103 9.52 11.37 -10.77
N LYS A 104 10.62 11.34 -11.55
CA LYS A 104 10.93 12.42 -12.48
C LYS A 104 9.75 12.58 -13.44
N VAL A 105 9.25 13.81 -13.55
CA VAL A 105 7.99 14.23 -14.23
C VAL A 105 7.92 13.87 -15.74
N SER A 106 8.90 13.16 -16.31
CA SER A 106 8.98 12.85 -17.74
C SER A 106 8.16 11.63 -18.22
N GLN A 107 7.49 10.88 -17.35
CA GLN A 107 6.65 9.73 -17.76
C GLN A 107 5.14 9.87 -17.43
N LEU A 108 4.73 10.94 -16.74
CA LEU A 108 3.34 11.11 -16.26
C LEU A 108 2.39 11.79 -17.26
N TRP A 109 2.82 12.06 -18.49
CA TRP A 109 2.00 12.71 -19.51
C TRP A 109 1.93 11.89 -20.80
N GLY A 110 0.87 11.08 -20.90
CA GLY A 110 0.46 10.46 -22.15
C GLY A 110 -1.02 10.12 -22.08
N LEU A 111 -1.74 10.26 -23.19
CA LEU A 111 -3.18 10.05 -23.47
C LEU A 111 -3.90 8.85 -22.77
N GLN A 112 -3.17 7.98 -22.08
CA GLN A 112 -3.62 6.73 -21.47
C GLN A 112 -4.47 6.93 -20.20
N ASN A 113 -4.40 8.11 -19.54
CA ASN A 113 -5.24 8.45 -18.39
C ASN A 113 -6.76 8.46 -18.69
N LEU A 114 -7.14 8.62 -19.97
CA LEU A 114 -8.56 8.73 -20.35
C LEU A 114 -9.24 7.37 -20.53
N ILE A 115 -8.51 6.34 -20.96
CA ILE A 115 -9.11 5.07 -21.39
C ILE A 115 -9.57 4.22 -20.19
N ARG A 116 -8.80 4.18 -19.09
CA ARG A 116 -9.19 3.44 -17.87
C ARG A 116 -10.00 4.29 -16.89
N GLY A 117 -9.86 5.62 -16.92
CA GLY A 117 -10.78 6.53 -16.22
C GLY A 117 -12.24 6.26 -16.60
N ALA A 118 -12.51 5.94 -17.87
CA ALA A 118 -13.84 5.54 -18.34
C ALA A 118 -14.26 4.12 -17.89
N GLN A 119 -13.33 3.17 -17.72
CA GLN A 119 -13.65 1.77 -17.32
C GLN A 119 -13.86 1.60 -15.80
N LEU A 120 -13.17 2.40 -14.97
CA LEU A 120 -13.37 2.39 -13.52
C LEU A 120 -14.65 3.12 -13.09
N VAL A 121 -15.17 4.04 -13.92
CA VAL A 121 -16.47 4.72 -13.74
C VAL A 121 -17.65 3.73 -13.74
N SER A 122 -17.50 2.57 -14.39
CA SER A 122 -18.51 1.51 -14.40
C SER A 122 -18.49 0.56 -13.20
N ASN A 123 -17.54 0.70 -12.25
CA ASN A 123 -17.52 -0.14 -11.05
C ASN A 123 -18.34 0.52 -9.92
N PRO A 124 -19.53 0.00 -9.57
CA PRO A 124 -20.41 0.62 -8.59
C PRO A 124 -19.83 0.67 -7.16
N LYS A 125 -18.71 -0.03 -6.89
CA LYS A 125 -18.04 -0.05 -5.58
C LYS A 125 -17.06 1.12 -5.34
N ILE A 126 -16.72 1.92 -6.34
CA ILE A 126 -15.74 3.02 -6.19
C ILE A 126 -16.47 4.37 -6.22
N PRO A 127 -16.68 5.05 -5.06
CA PRO A 127 -17.33 6.34 -5.06
C PRO A 127 -16.51 7.38 -5.84
N PHE A 128 -17.16 8.02 -6.81
CA PHE A 128 -16.61 9.05 -7.67
C PHE A 128 -16.44 10.34 -6.87
N THR A 129 -15.25 10.56 -6.32
CA THR A 129 -14.91 11.79 -5.60
C THR A 129 -13.70 12.42 -6.28
N LEU A 130 -13.89 13.57 -6.93
CA LEU A 130 -12.82 14.38 -7.55
C LEU A 130 -11.86 15.03 -6.53
N LYS A 131 -12.07 14.80 -5.23
CA LYS A 131 -11.28 15.43 -4.18
C LYS A 131 -9.97 14.65 -4.00
N THR A 132 -8.95 15.05 -4.75
CA THR A 132 -7.57 14.59 -4.53
C THR A 132 -7.05 15.20 -3.23
N ILE A 133 -6.88 14.39 -2.19
CA ILE A 133 -6.24 14.82 -0.94
C ILE A 133 -4.89 14.13 -0.84
N GLY A 134 -3.82 14.78 -1.33
CA GLY A 134 -2.43 14.36 -1.13
C GLY A 134 -1.50 14.63 -2.32
N ASP A 135 -0.25 14.16 -2.20
CA ASP A 135 0.82 14.40 -3.16
C ASP A 135 0.70 13.47 -4.38
N GLY A 136 0.16 14.00 -5.47
CA GLY A 136 0.01 13.30 -6.74
C GLY A 136 1.33 12.90 -7.42
N TYR A 137 2.50 13.05 -6.81
CA TYR A 137 3.78 12.57 -7.35
C TYR A 137 4.39 11.42 -6.55
N GLN A 138 3.78 11.04 -5.43
CA GLN A 138 4.24 9.90 -4.64
C GLN A 138 3.93 8.59 -5.37
N MET A 139 4.88 7.64 -5.38
CA MET A 139 4.68 6.34 -6.02
C MET A 139 4.16 5.33 -5.00
N PRO A 140 3.08 4.57 -5.31
CA PRO A 140 2.64 3.45 -4.49
C PRO A 140 3.53 2.23 -4.72
N GLY A 141 3.52 1.31 -3.77
CA GLY A 141 4.29 0.08 -3.87
C GLY A 141 3.81 -0.98 -2.89
N VAL A 142 4.14 -2.24 -3.18
CA VAL A 142 3.82 -3.39 -2.34
C VAL A 142 5.09 -4.19 -2.13
N PHE A 143 5.38 -4.56 -0.88
CA PHE A 143 6.57 -5.31 -0.51
C PHE A 143 6.19 -6.47 0.41
N VAL A 144 6.86 -7.60 0.25
CA VAL A 144 6.74 -8.74 1.16
C VAL A 144 8.00 -8.82 2.00
N LEU A 145 7.85 -8.62 3.31
CA LEU A 145 8.94 -8.66 4.28
C LEU A 145 8.89 -9.94 5.11
N TYR A 146 10.03 -10.57 5.31
CA TYR A 146 10.16 -11.67 6.27
C TYR A 146 11.61 -11.82 6.71
N LYS A 147 11.85 -12.05 8.00
CA LYS A 147 13.18 -12.17 8.61
C LYS A 147 14.10 -11.00 8.27
N SER A 148 13.59 -9.77 8.40
CA SER A 148 14.29 -8.52 8.06
C SER A 148 14.77 -8.46 6.60
N GLN A 149 14.12 -9.19 5.68
CA GLN A 149 14.42 -9.15 4.26
C GLN A 149 13.18 -8.83 3.45
N ILE A 150 13.37 -8.02 2.41
CA ILE A 150 12.44 -7.88 1.29
C ILE A 150 12.58 -9.13 0.41
N LEU A 151 11.53 -9.95 0.38
CA LEU A 151 11.43 -11.15 -0.42
C LEU A 151 10.88 -10.88 -1.83
N GLU A 152 9.84 -10.04 -1.92
CA GLU A 152 9.19 -9.65 -3.16
C GLU A 152 8.89 -8.14 -3.12
N SER A 153 8.91 -7.49 -4.28
CA SER A 153 8.53 -6.09 -4.42
C SER A 153 7.74 -5.85 -5.70
N PHE A 154 6.80 -4.92 -5.63
CA PHE A 154 6.02 -4.44 -6.75
C PHE A 154 5.92 -2.92 -6.67
N VAL A 155 6.57 -2.25 -7.61
CA VAL A 155 6.51 -0.79 -7.75
C VAL A 155 5.82 -0.50 -9.07
N HIS A 156 4.71 0.21 -9.02
CA HIS A 156 3.92 0.52 -10.22
C HIS A 156 4.78 1.35 -11.18
N GLN A 157 5.02 0.87 -12.40
CA GLN A 157 5.71 1.65 -13.44
C GLN A 157 4.71 2.34 -14.36
N MET A 158 3.53 1.73 -14.54
CA MET A 158 2.41 2.26 -15.29
C MET A 158 1.15 2.33 -14.44
N VAL A 159 0.23 3.19 -14.87
CA VAL A 159 -1.11 3.37 -14.28
C VAL A 159 -1.97 2.10 -14.41
N SER A 160 -1.62 1.21 -15.33
CA SER A 160 -2.30 -0.07 -15.57
C SER A 160 -1.85 -1.20 -14.64
N ASP A 161 -0.68 -1.08 -14.04
CA ASP A 161 -0.06 -2.17 -13.30
C ASP A 161 -0.87 -2.50 -12.05
N ARG A 162 -1.06 -3.80 -11.78
CA ARG A 162 -1.73 -4.27 -10.58
C ARG A 162 -0.89 -5.38 -9.94
N PRO A 163 -0.65 -5.35 -8.63
CA PRO A 163 0.06 -6.44 -7.98
C PRO A 163 -0.79 -7.70 -8.03
N GLU A 164 -0.19 -8.81 -8.45
CA GLU A 164 -0.79 -10.14 -8.24
C GLU A 164 -0.51 -10.55 -6.79
N TYR A 165 -1.31 -10.02 -5.85
CA TYR A 165 -1.05 -10.15 -4.40
C TYR A 165 -0.82 -11.60 -3.96
N ASP A 166 -1.65 -12.53 -4.43
CA ASP A 166 -1.54 -13.96 -4.09
C ASP A 166 -0.23 -14.57 -4.60
N ALA A 167 0.26 -14.14 -5.76
CA ALA A 167 1.54 -14.60 -6.29
C ALA A 167 2.70 -14.08 -5.42
N MET A 168 2.63 -12.81 -4.99
CA MET A 168 3.66 -12.20 -4.13
C MET A 168 3.78 -12.93 -2.77
N VAL A 169 2.67 -13.37 -2.20
CA VAL A 169 2.66 -14.06 -0.89
C VAL A 169 2.55 -15.59 -0.99
N SER A 170 2.61 -16.15 -2.20
CA SER A 170 2.38 -17.58 -2.48
C SER A 170 3.22 -18.53 -1.62
N LYS A 171 4.44 -18.14 -1.24
CA LYS A 171 5.34 -18.89 -0.34
C LYS A 171 4.75 -19.15 1.06
N PHE A 172 3.75 -18.36 1.46
CA PHE A 172 3.11 -18.42 2.78
C PHE A 172 1.67 -18.93 2.71
N LEU A 173 1.09 -19.03 1.51
CA LEU A 173 -0.23 -19.63 1.32
C LEU A 173 -0.10 -21.16 1.30
N LYS A 174 -1.02 -21.84 1.99
CA LYS A 174 -1.11 -23.31 2.01
C LYS A 174 -1.85 -23.83 0.79
#